data_AF-A0AAC9SYV0-F1
#
_entry.id   AF-A0AAC9SYV0-F1
#
_cell.length_a   1.000
_cell.length_b   1.000
_cell.length_c   1.000
_cell.angle_alpha   90.00
_cell.angle_beta   90.00
_cell.angle_gamma   90.00
#
_symmetry.space_group_name_H-M   'P 1'
#
loop_
_entity.id
_entity.type
_entity.pdbx_description
1 polymer ?
#
loop_
_entity_poly.entity_id
_entity_poly.type
_entity_poly.pdbx_seq_one_letter_code
_entity_poly.pdbx_strand_id
1 'polypeptide(L)'
;MTDGNGFLSGRLLVVAFEGWNDAGEAATGAVSTLKELLDVEEVKRIDPELYFDYQFNRPSISTDEDGHRVIEWPSAVMYGPVVPGASGVPLAEDAQLKVSGTNAGNIYLLVGTEPSRSWKSFTAEILDSVLAADVSGIVFLGAMLADVPHTRPISIFVSSDNPEVRAELQIERSSYEGPVGILSVLASAAETVGIPSLSIWASVPHYVHNAPSPKAMLALIDKLEEIIDVVIPRGDLVTDASEWETGIDALAAEDEEMAAYIGQLEQARDTVDSPEASGEAIAQEFEKYLRKRGDGGRDGWADGRQGPEPRQP
;
A
#
# COMPACT_ATOMS: atom_id res chain seq x y z
N MET A 1 -34.49 -3.54 -4.91
CA MET A 1 -33.95 -4.83 -4.42
C MET A 1 -32.52 -4.87 -4.92
N THR A 2 -31.60 -4.39 -4.09
CA THR A 2 -30.17 -4.60 -4.28
C THR A 2 -29.92 -6.00 -3.72
N ASP A 3 -29.79 -6.97 -4.63
CA ASP A 3 -29.43 -8.33 -4.26
C ASP A 3 -28.11 -8.27 -3.46
N GLY A 4 -28.02 -9.04 -2.37
CA GLY A 4 -26.93 -8.99 -1.39
C GLY A 4 -25.58 -9.52 -1.92
N ASN A 5 -25.09 -8.94 -3.00
CA ASN A 5 -23.93 -9.37 -3.78
C ASN A 5 -22.99 -8.18 -4.08
N GLY A 6 -22.88 -7.23 -3.14
CA GLY A 6 -21.97 -6.08 -3.23
C GLY A 6 -20.50 -6.51 -3.09
N PHE A 7 -19.58 -5.63 -3.47
CA PHE A 7 -18.13 -5.85 -3.43
C PHE A 7 -17.67 -6.42 -2.08
N LEU A 8 -18.28 -5.96 -0.99
CA LEU A 8 -17.92 -6.31 0.40
C LEU A 8 -18.56 -7.61 0.92
N SER A 9 -19.41 -8.28 0.14
CA SER A 9 -20.23 -9.41 0.64
C SER A 9 -19.56 -10.79 0.53
N GLY A 10 -18.47 -10.90 -0.23
CA GLY A 10 -17.77 -12.18 -0.45
C GLY A 10 -16.37 -12.21 0.18
N ARG A 11 -15.51 -13.11 -0.32
CA ARG A 11 -14.13 -13.24 0.14
C ARG A 11 -13.30 -12.09 -0.42
N LEU A 12 -12.64 -11.35 0.46
CA LEU A 12 -11.82 -10.20 0.11
C LEU A 12 -10.34 -10.56 0.21
N LEU A 13 -9.55 -10.17 -0.78
CA LEU A 13 -8.09 -10.26 -0.71
C LEU A 13 -7.50 -8.87 -0.44
N VAL A 14 -6.79 -8.71 0.66
CA VAL A 14 -6.00 -7.50 0.94
C VAL A 14 -4.56 -7.74 0.48
N VAL A 15 -4.06 -6.87 -0.41
CA VAL A 15 -2.78 -7.04 -1.09
C VAL A 15 -1.84 -5.89 -0.77
N ALA A 16 -0.61 -6.20 -0.37
CA ALA A 16 0.48 -5.22 -0.29
C ALA A 16 1.78 -5.82 -0.83
N PHE A 17 2.60 -4.97 -1.48
CA PHE A 17 3.91 -5.37 -1.98
C PHE A 17 4.97 -4.36 -1.56
N GLU A 18 6.09 -4.86 -1.05
CA GLU A 18 7.27 -4.06 -0.73
C GLU A 18 7.84 -3.39 -1.98
N GLY A 19 8.76 -2.44 -1.79
CA GLY A 19 9.49 -1.80 -2.87
C GLY A 19 8.83 -0.50 -3.31
N TRP A 20 8.61 -0.33 -4.61
CA TRP A 20 8.18 0.97 -5.16
C TRP A 20 6.80 1.43 -4.65
N ASN A 21 5.95 0.47 -4.27
CA ASN A 21 4.57 0.71 -3.87
C ASN A 21 4.39 0.97 -2.36
N ASP A 22 5.46 0.96 -1.57
CA ASP A 22 5.35 0.90 -0.10
C ASP A 22 6.30 1.85 0.64
N ALA A 23 6.05 3.15 0.48
CA ALA A 23 6.77 4.18 1.23
C ALA A 23 6.61 3.96 2.75
N GLY A 24 7.74 3.90 3.45
CA GLY A 24 7.77 3.71 4.90
C GLY A 24 7.28 2.34 5.36
N GLU A 25 7.27 1.31 4.50
CA GLU A 25 6.81 -0.04 4.84
C GLU A 25 5.39 -0.06 5.45
N ALA A 26 4.57 0.94 5.08
CA ALA A 26 3.28 1.19 5.70
C ALA A 26 2.22 0.16 5.26
N ALA A 27 2.16 -0.16 3.97
CA ALA A 27 1.19 -1.09 3.40
C ALA A 27 1.53 -2.54 3.75
N THR A 28 2.78 -2.96 3.57
CA THR A 28 3.18 -4.33 3.95
C THR A 28 3.17 -4.54 5.45
N GLY A 29 3.51 -3.51 6.23
CA GLY A 29 3.34 -3.51 7.68
C GLY A 29 1.87 -3.68 8.09
N ALA A 30 0.94 -2.94 7.45
CA ALA A 30 -0.49 -3.08 7.73
C ALA A 30 -1.01 -4.50 7.43
N VAL A 31 -0.62 -5.09 6.29
CA VAL A 31 -1.02 -6.48 5.95
C VAL A 31 -0.36 -7.50 6.87
N SER A 32 0.88 -7.25 7.33
CA SER A 32 1.57 -8.11 8.28
C SER A 32 0.91 -8.07 9.66
N THR A 33 0.50 -6.90 10.14
CA THR A 33 -0.29 -6.77 11.37
C THR A 33 -1.62 -7.52 11.26
N LEU A 34 -2.32 -7.42 10.12
CA LEU A 34 -3.53 -8.19 9.89
C LEU A 34 -3.28 -9.71 9.94
N LYS A 35 -2.17 -10.17 9.35
CA LYS A 35 -1.79 -11.58 9.37
C LYS A 35 -1.53 -12.08 10.80
N GLU A 36 -0.97 -11.27 11.68
CA GLU A 36 -0.74 -11.61 13.09
C GLU A 36 -2.04 -11.64 13.91
N LEU A 37 -3.01 -10.78 13.56
CA LEU A 37 -4.28 -10.66 14.27
C LEU A 37 -5.38 -11.61 13.77
N LEU A 38 -5.26 -12.10 12.53
CA LEU A 38 -6.17 -13.04 11.90
C LEU A 38 -5.64 -14.47 11.99
N ASP A 39 -6.54 -15.42 12.20
CA ASP A 39 -6.21 -16.85 12.17
C ASP A 39 -6.14 -17.33 10.70
N VAL A 40 -4.98 -17.11 10.06
CA VAL A 40 -4.73 -17.41 8.66
C VAL A 40 -3.57 -18.38 8.45
N GLU A 41 -3.69 -19.23 7.44
CA GLU A 41 -2.67 -20.18 7.01
C GLU A 41 -2.16 -19.86 5.60
N GLU A 42 -0.95 -20.32 5.29
CA GLU A 42 -0.39 -20.20 3.94
C GLU A 42 -1.21 -21.01 2.94
N VAL A 43 -1.85 -20.32 1.99
CA VAL A 43 -2.60 -20.93 0.89
C VAL A 43 -1.68 -21.21 -0.29
N LYS A 44 -0.83 -20.24 -0.63
CA LYS A 44 0.08 -20.33 -1.77
C LYS A 44 1.29 -19.45 -1.54
N ARG A 45 2.46 -20.04 -1.76
CA ARG A 45 3.71 -19.31 -1.95
C ARG A 45 4.13 -19.39 -3.41
N ILE A 46 4.46 -18.23 -3.97
CA ILE A 46 5.00 -18.14 -5.33
C ILE A 46 6.47 -18.57 -5.30
N ASP A 47 6.86 -19.43 -6.25
CA ASP A 47 8.26 -19.82 -6.41
C ASP A 47 9.10 -18.61 -6.83
N PRO A 48 10.12 -18.22 -6.05
CA PRO A 48 10.82 -16.98 -6.31
C PRO A 48 11.78 -17.01 -7.51
N GLU A 49 12.22 -18.18 -7.97
CA GLU A 49 13.33 -18.27 -8.94
C GLU A 49 13.02 -17.59 -10.29
N LEU A 50 11.76 -17.66 -10.72
CA LEU A 50 11.32 -17.11 -11.99
C LEU A 50 11.11 -15.59 -11.96
N TYR A 51 10.75 -15.04 -10.79
CA TYR A 51 10.19 -13.69 -10.70
C TYR A 51 11.10 -12.68 -10.04
N PHE A 52 12.01 -13.10 -9.16
CA PHE A 52 12.89 -12.20 -8.43
C PHE A 52 14.31 -12.20 -9.00
N ASP A 53 14.91 -11.02 -9.05
CA ASP A 53 16.34 -10.86 -9.26
C ASP A 53 17.06 -10.84 -7.91
N TYR A 54 17.79 -11.90 -7.58
CA TYR A 54 18.48 -12.03 -6.29
C TYR A 54 19.68 -11.09 -6.12
N GLN A 55 20.10 -10.35 -7.15
CA GLN A 55 21.07 -9.26 -6.99
C GLN A 55 20.40 -8.00 -6.44
N PHE A 56 19.14 -7.79 -6.79
CA PHE A 56 18.33 -6.66 -6.33
C PHE A 56 17.64 -7.01 -5.00
N ASN A 57 16.91 -8.13 -4.96
CA ASN A 57 16.22 -8.65 -3.79
C ASN A 57 17.04 -9.81 -3.18
N ARG A 58 18.05 -9.47 -2.39
CA ARG A 58 18.97 -10.46 -1.81
C ARG A 58 18.27 -11.30 -0.75
N PRO A 59 18.46 -12.63 -0.75
CA PRO A 59 18.07 -13.47 0.37
C PRO A 59 18.78 -13.05 1.65
N SER A 60 18.07 -13.09 2.77
CA SER A 60 18.63 -12.87 4.10
C SER A 60 18.91 -14.20 4.79
N ILE A 61 19.76 -14.18 5.81
CA ILE A 61 20.01 -15.34 6.66
C ILE A 61 19.63 -15.00 8.09
N SER A 62 18.71 -15.77 8.65
CA SER A 62 18.21 -15.64 10.02
C SER A 62 18.53 -16.91 10.82
N THR A 63 18.24 -16.87 12.10
CA THR A 63 18.30 -18.03 12.99
C THR A 63 16.88 -18.28 13.49
N ASP A 64 16.36 -19.50 13.32
CA ASP A 64 15.03 -19.87 13.81
C ASP A 64 15.00 -20.07 15.34
N GLU A 65 13.82 -20.34 15.90
CA GLU A 65 13.62 -20.56 17.34
C GLU A 65 14.44 -21.74 17.89
N ASP A 66 14.75 -22.72 17.05
CA ASP A 66 15.55 -23.90 17.38
C ASP A 66 17.07 -23.65 17.23
N GLY A 67 17.48 -22.45 16.80
CA GLY A 67 18.87 -22.07 16.63
C GLY A 67 19.48 -22.48 15.28
N HIS A 68 18.69 -22.98 14.33
CA HIS A 68 19.17 -23.33 12.99
C HIS A 68 19.26 -22.10 12.09
N ARG A 69 20.28 -22.09 11.23
CA ARG A 69 20.47 -21.04 10.22
C ARG A 69 19.52 -21.30 9.05
N VAL A 70 18.62 -20.36 8.78
CA VAL A 70 17.65 -20.44 7.69
C VAL A 70 17.91 -19.31 6.70
N ILE A 71 17.84 -19.62 5.41
CA ILE A 71 17.90 -18.61 4.35
C ILE A 71 16.47 -18.25 3.97
N GLU A 72 16.14 -16.98 4.09
CA GLU A 72 14.85 -16.43 3.69
C GLU A 72 14.99 -15.81 2.31
N TRP A 73 14.24 -16.37 1.36
CA TRP A 73 14.18 -15.88 -0.01
C TRP A 73 13.10 -14.81 -0.13
N PRO A 74 13.26 -13.81 -1.02
CA PRO A 74 12.16 -12.89 -1.34
C PRO A 74 10.98 -13.71 -1.83
N SER A 75 9.77 -13.35 -1.41
CA SER A 75 8.59 -14.16 -1.70
C SER A 75 7.34 -13.32 -1.82
N ALA A 76 6.32 -13.89 -2.45
CA ALA A 76 4.95 -13.41 -2.41
C ALA A 76 4.07 -14.56 -1.91
N VAL A 77 3.35 -14.33 -0.83
CA VAL A 77 2.62 -15.38 -0.12
C VAL A 77 1.18 -14.94 0.10
N MET A 78 0.26 -15.78 -0.37
CA MET A 78 -1.16 -15.67 -0.12
C MET A 78 -1.52 -16.49 1.12
N TYR A 79 -2.22 -15.84 2.05
CA TYR A 79 -2.76 -16.41 3.27
C TYR A 79 -4.30 -16.38 3.22
N GLY A 80 -4.93 -17.31 3.90
CA GLY A 80 -6.39 -17.40 3.98
C GLY A 80 -6.86 -17.98 5.30
N PRO A 81 -8.14 -17.78 5.67
CA PRO A 81 -8.68 -18.21 6.95
C PRO A 81 -8.72 -19.75 7.05
N VAL A 82 -8.38 -20.29 8.23
CA VAL A 82 -8.40 -21.74 8.51
C VAL A 82 -9.79 -22.35 8.25
N VAL A 83 -10.85 -21.60 8.60
CA VAL A 83 -12.24 -21.97 8.32
C VAL A 83 -12.95 -20.79 7.65
N PRO A 84 -13.09 -20.79 6.31
CA PRO A 84 -13.76 -19.70 5.58
C PRO A 84 -15.20 -19.49 6.06
N GLY A 85 -15.58 -18.24 6.30
CA GLY A 85 -16.92 -17.86 6.75
C GLY A 85 -17.20 -18.10 8.24
N ALA A 86 -16.23 -18.59 9.02
CA ALA A 86 -16.36 -18.64 10.46
C ALA A 86 -16.06 -17.26 11.06
N SER A 87 -17.10 -16.50 11.41
CA SER A 87 -16.94 -15.39 12.35
C SER A 87 -16.66 -16.00 13.73
N GLY A 88 -15.39 -16.09 14.12
CA GLY A 88 -15.02 -16.53 15.47
C GLY A 88 -15.72 -15.62 16.48
N VAL A 89 -16.51 -16.20 17.39
CA VAL A 89 -17.07 -15.44 18.52
C VAL A 89 -15.90 -15.15 19.45
N PRO A 90 -15.46 -13.90 19.62
CA PRO A 90 -14.38 -13.63 20.56
C PRO A 90 -14.86 -13.96 21.96
N LEU A 91 -14.04 -14.66 22.75
CA LEU A 91 -14.24 -14.68 24.19
C LEU A 91 -14.13 -13.23 24.70
N ALA A 92 -14.88 -12.86 25.73
CA ALA A 92 -14.98 -11.46 26.17
C ALA A 92 -13.62 -10.79 26.48
N GLU A 93 -12.62 -11.58 26.87
CA GLU A 93 -11.23 -11.13 27.09
C GLU A 93 -10.43 -11.01 25.78
N ASP A 94 -10.69 -11.87 24.79
CA ASP A 94 -10.03 -11.86 23.47
C ASP A 94 -10.62 -10.84 22.50
N ALA A 95 -11.81 -10.32 22.77
CA ALA A 95 -12.54 -9.40 21.88
C ALA A 95 -11.76 -8.11 21.58
N GLN A 96 -10.83 -7.73 22.44
CA GLN A 96 -9.97 -6.55 22.27
C GLN A 96 -8.69 -6.85 21.48
N LEU A 97 -8.38 -8.14 21.24
CA LEU A 97 -7.12 -8.61 20.65
C LEU A 97 -7.29 -9.27 19.28
N LYS A 98 -8.54 -9.48 18.81
CA LYS A 98 -8.82 -10.15 17.54
C LYS A 98 -9.62 -9.25 16.59
N VAL A 99 -9.40 -9.44 15.30
CA VAL A 99 -10.25 -8.80 14.27
C VAL A 99 -11.68 -9.31 14.42
N SER A 100 -12.65 -8.41 14.44
CA SER A 100 -14.08 -8.74 14.54
C SER A 100 -14.90 -8.05 13.45
N GLY A 101 -16.18 -8.37 13.33
CA GLY A 101 -17.05 -7.91 12.24
C GLY A 101 -17.52 -9.06 11.34
N THR A 102 -18.51 -8.79 10.50
CA THR A 102 -19.17 -9.82 9.67
C THR A 102 -18.22 -10.41 8.64
N ASN A 103 -17.20 -9.66 8.22
CA ASN A 103 -16.25 -10.07 7.18
C ASN A 103 -14.94 -10.67 7.70
N ALA A 104 -14.69 -10.71 9.01
CA ALA A 104 -13.41 -11.15 9.56
C ALA A 104 -13.00 -12.57 9.09
N GLY A 105 -13.96 -13.49 8.96
CA GLY A 105 -13.73 -14.86 8.47
C GLY A 105 -13.62 -15.02 6.95
N ASN A 106 -13.63 -13.91 6.20
CA ASN A 106 -13.61 -13.87 4.74
C ASN A 106 -12.40 -13.08 4.19
N ILE A 107 -11.45 -12.70 5.04
CA ILE A 107 -10.26 -11.94 4.66
C ILE A 107 -9.12 -12.91 4.28
N TYR A 108 -8.68 -12.79 3.05
CA TYR A 108 -7.43 -13.33 2.54
C TYR A 108 -6.40 -12.21 2.48
N LEU A 109 -5.12 -12.57 2.61
CA LEU A 109 -4.02 -11.62 2.57
C LEU A 109 -3.02 -12.04 1.50
N LEU A 110 -2.44 -11.10 0.78
CA LEU A 110 -1.28 -11.33 -0.08
C LEU A 110 -0.23 -10.28 0.26
N VAL A 111 0.91 -10.74 0.74
CA VAL A 111 2.04 -9.88 1.10
C VAL A 111 3.32 -10.44 0.52
N GLY A 112 4.24 -9.55 0.12
CA GLY A 112 5.55 -9.96 -0.35
C GLY A 112 6.33 -8.87 -1.03
N THR A 113 7.44 -9.25 -1.66
CA THR A 113 8.28 -8.34 -2.43
C THR A 113 7.73 -8.17 -3.85
N GLU A 114 7.81 -6.97 -4.42
CA GLU A 114 7.47 -6.75 -5.83
C GLU A 114 8.38 -7.59 -6.76
N PRO A 115 7.82 -8.35 -7.72
CA PRO A 115 8.61 -9.16 -8.64
C PRO A 115 9.49 -8.28 -9.54
N SER A 116 10.68 -8.75 -9.90
CA SER A 116 11.60 -8.00 -10.76
C SER A 116 11.34 -8.21 -12.25
N ARG A 117 10.67 -9.32 -12.63
CA ARG A 117 10.44 -9.71 -14.03
C ARG A 117 9.20 -10.57 -14.18
N SER A 118 8.82 -10.83 -15.43
CA SER A 118 7.75 -11.77 -15.78
C SER A 118 6.39 -11.44 -15.14
N TRP A 119 6.09 -10.14 -14.94
CA TRP A 119 4.90 -9.66 -14.22
C TRP A 119 3.58 -10.25 -14.73
N LYS A 120 3.45 -10.46 -16.05
CA LYS A 120 2.26 -11.08 -16.64
C LYS A 120 2.04 -12.51 -16.14
N SER A 121 3.10 -13.32 -16.10
CA SER A 121 3.04 -14.71 -15.61
C SER A 121 2.85 -14.73 -14.09
N PHE A 122 3.55 -13.88 -13.36
CA PHE A 122 3.40 -13.74 -11.91
C PHE A 122 1.96 -13.41 -11.53
N THR A 123 1.38 -12.43 -12.22
CA THR A 123 -0.01 -12.01 -12.01
C THR A 123 -0.99 -13.13 -12.34
N ALA A 124 -0.78 -13.87 -13.43
CA ALA A 124 -1.63 -15.01 -13.79
C ALA A 124 -1.59 -16.11 -12.70
N GLU A 125 -0.41 -16.45 -12.18
CA GLU A 125 -0.26 -17.46 -11.13
C GLU A 125 -0.93 -17.04 -9.81
N ILE A 126 -0.84 -15.75 -9.46
CA ILE A 126 -1.60 -15.21 -8.32
C ILE A 126 -3.09 -15.34 -8.58
N LEU A 127 -3.58 -14.89 -9.74
CA LEU A 127 -5.02 -14.91 -10.05
C LEU A 127 -5.59 -16.33 -10.11
N ASP A 128 -4.82 -17.33 -10.54
CA ASP A 128 -5.22 -18.74 -10.45
C ASP A 128 -5.52 -19.15 -8.99
N SER A 129 -4.69 -18.66 -8.05
CA SER A 129 -4.86 -18.92 -6.62
C SER A 129 -6.03 -18.14 -6.02
N VAL A 130 -6.22 -16.88 -6.46
CA VAL A 130 -7.34 -16.02 -6.07
C VAL A 130 -8.67 -16.62 -6.50
N LEU A 131 -8.77 -17.10 -7.74
CA LEU A 131 -9.95 -17.79 -8.26
C LEU A 131 -10.22 -19.12 -7.55
N ALA A 132 -9.18 -19.91 -7.29
CA ALA A 132 -9.31 -21.16 -6.55
C ALA A 132 -9.78 -20.95 -5.09
N ALA A 133 -9.52 -19.78 -4.53
CA ALA A 133 -9.97 -19.38 -3.20
C ALA A 133 -11.35 -18.70 -3.20
N ASP A 134 -12.07 -18.66 -4.32
CA ASP A 134 -13.34 -17.93 -4.52
C ASP A 134 -13.30 -16.48 -4.01
N VAL A 135 -12.15 -15.81 -4.13
CA VAL A 135 -12.05 -14.38 -3.81
C VAL A 135 -12.87 -13.58 -4.82
N SER A 136 -13.77 -12.74 -4.31
CA SER A 136 -14.72 -11.96 -5.10
C SER A 136 -14.38 -10.48 -5.19
N GLY A 137 -13.38 -10.01 -4.43
CA GLY A 137 -12.93 -8.62 -4.46
C GLY A 137 -11.50 -8.48 -3.94
N ILE A 138 -10.77 -7.50 -4.48
CA ILE A 138 -9.37 -7.23 -4.09
C ILE A 138 -9.23 -5.79 -3.59
N VAL A 139 -8.57 -5.63 -2.44
CA VAL A 139 -8.18 -4.34 -1.87
C VAL A 139 -6.67 -4.22 -1.92
N PHE A 140 -6.16 -3.32 -2.76
CA PHE A 140 -4.73 -3.02 -2.84
C PHE A 140 -4.37 -1.92 -1.87
N LEU A 141 -3.38 -2.15 -1.02
CA LEU A 141 -2.78 -1.14 -0.16
C LEU A 141 -1.44 -0.70 -0.75
N GLY A 142 -1.21 0.61 -0.76
CA GLY A 142 0.05 1.21 -1.15
C GLY A 142 0.36 2.47 -0.35
N ALA A 143 1.61 2.90 -0.40
CA ALA A 143 2.07 4.13 0.19
C ALA A 143 3.08 4.80 -0.74
N MET A 144 3.00 6.12 -0.87
CA MET A 144 3.89 6.90 -1.74
C MET A 144 4.47 8.11 -1.00
N LEU A 145 5.71 8.47 -1.34
CA LEU A 145 6.31 9.71 -0.87
C LEU A 145 5.64 10.93 -1.52
N ALA A 146 5.31 11.93 -0.70
CA ALA A 146 4.60 13.13 -1.12
C ALA A 146 5.08 14.39 -0.37
N ASP A 147 4.72 15.54 -0.93
CA ASP A 147 4.88 16.87 -0.32
C ASP A 147 3.75 17.10 0.68
N VAL A 148 3.81 16.39 1.81
CA VAL A 148 2.82 16.46 2.89
C VAL A 148 3.50 16.67 4.24
N PRO A 149 2.90 17.43 5.17
CA PRO A 149 3.44 17.63 6.50
C PRO A 149 3.17 16.40 7.38
N HIS A 150 4.18 15.95 8.14
CA HIS A 150 4.03 14.85 9.09
C HIS A 150 3.17 15.24 10.31
N THR A 151 2.97 16.54 10.56
CA THR A 151 2.20 17.16 11.66
C THR A 151 0.69 17.29 11.38
N ARG A 152 0.20 16.70 10.29
CA ARG A 152 -1.23 16.62 9.93
C ARG A 152 -1.65 15.16 9.74
N PRO A 153 -2.96 14.86 9.71
CA PRO A 153 -3.44 13.52 9.36
C PRO A 153 -2.90 13.06 8.01
N ILE A 154 -2.53 11.78 7.92
CA ILE A 154 -2.05 11.17 6.67
C ILE A 154 -3.17 11.21 5.64
N SER A 155 -2.86 11.71 4.44
CA SER A 155 -3.82 11.74 3.34
C SER A 155 -3.97 10.36 2.74
N ILE A 156 -5.21 9.86 2.72
CA ILE A 156 -5.57 8.60 2.09
C ILE A 156 -6.36 8.86 0.82
N PHE A 157 -5.93 8.24 -0.28
CA PHE A 157 -6.65 8.26 -1.56
C PHE A 157 -7.25 6.87 -1.82
N VAL A 158 -8.55 6.84 -2.07
CA VAL A 158 -9.27 5.61 -2.42
C VAL A 158 -9.80 5.73 -3.83
N SER A 159 -9.54 4.73 -4.67
CA SER A 159 -10.01 4.73 -6.06
C SER A 159 -10.30 3.33 -6.57
N SER A 160 -11.14 3.25 -7.60
CA SER A 160 -11.42 2.00 -8.32
C SER A 160 -11.66 2.24 -9.81
N ASP A 161 -11.10 1.37 -10.65
CA ASP A 161 -11.44 1.32 -12.08
C ASP A 161 -12.79 0.65 -12.33
N ASN A 162 -13.31 -0.13 -11.37
CA ASN A 162 -14.58 -0.82 -11.50
C ASN A 162 -15.77 0.13 -11.21
N PRO A 163 -16.72 0.29 -12.15
CA PRO A 163 -17.84 1.22 -11.98
C PRO A 163 -18.83 0.84 -10.89
N GLU A 164 -19.00 -0.45 -10.61
CA GLU A 164 -19.92 -0.95 -9.58
C GLU A 164 -19.36 -0.65 -8.18
N VAL A 165 -18.07 -0.92 -7.97
CA VAL A 165 -17.35 -0.56 -6.73
C VAL A 165 -17.40 0.95 -6.48
N ARG A 166 -17.20 1.78 -7.53
CA ARG A 166 -17.32 3.24 -7.41
C ARG A 166 -18.71 3.69 -6.98
N ALA A 167 -19.75 3.09 -7.55
CA ALA A 167 -21.13 3.42 -7.21
C ALA A 167 -21.49 2.96 -5.79
N GLU A 168 -21.02 1.78 -5.38
CA GLU A 168 -21.26 1.21 -4.05
C GLU A 168 -20.57 2.02 -2.95
N LEU A 169 -19.29 2.37 -3.13
CA LEU A 169 -18.46 3.03 -2.12
C LEU A 169 -18.42 4.56 -2.25
N GLN A 170 -19.07 5.13 -3.27
CA GLN A 170 -19.04 6.57 -3.58
C GLN A 170 -17.61 7.12 -3.75
N ILE A 171 -16.76 6.36 -4.45
CA ILE A 171 -15.37 6.71 -4.73
C ILE A 171 -15.16 7.01 -6.21
N GLU A 172 -14.08 7.72 -6.51
CA GLU A 172 -13.76 8.16 -7.87
C GLU A 172 -12.76 7.22 -8.57
N ARG A 173 -12.65 7.40 -9.88
CA ARG A 173 -11.62 6.74 -10.69
C ARG A 173 -10.30 7.50 -10.55
N SER A 174 -9.19 6.79 -10.54
CA SER A 174 -7.87 7.42 -10.65
C SER A 174 -7.71 8.12 -12.01
N SER A 175 -7.17 9.35 -12.00
CA SER A 175 -6.77 10.09 -13.20
C SER A 175 -5.28 9.98 -13.52
N TYR A 176 -4.56 9.10 -12.82
CA TYR A 176 -3.11 8.98 -12.95
C TYR A 176 -2.70 8.37 -14.30
N GLU A 177 -1.76 9.00 -14.97
CA GLU A 177 -1.06 8.48 -16.15
C GLU A 177 0.45 8.51 -15.91
N GLY A 178 1.12 7.37 -16.03
CA GLY A 178 2.55 7.27 -15.79
C GLY A 178 3.04 5.85 -15.54
N PRO A 179 4.29 5.69 -15.06
CA PRO A 179 4.82 4.40 -14.62
C PRO A 179 3.97 3.81 -13.49
N VAL A 180 3.81 2.50 -13.48
CA VAL A 180 3.03 1.76 -12.48
C VAL A 180 3.83 0.61 -11.90
N GLY A 181 3.48 0.20 -10.68
CA GLY A 181 4.00 -1.00 -10.03
C GLY A 181 3.15 -2.26 -10.28
N ILE A 182 3.52 -3.35 -9.62
CA ILE A 182 2.83 -4.64 -9.73
C ILE A 182 1.37 -4.58 -9.32
N LEU A 183 1.01 -3.72 -8.34
CA LEU A 183 -0.37 -3.56 -7.87
C LEU A 183 -1.31 -3.20 -9.03
N SER A 184 -0.93 -2.25 -9.88
CA SER A 184 -1.76 -1.84 -11.02
C SER A 184 -1.86 -2.92 -12.09
N VAL A 185 -0.81 -3.72 -12.28
CA VAL A 185 -0.83 -4.85 -13.24
C VAL A 185 -1.72 -5.98 -12.74
N LEU A 186 -1.67 -6.28 -11.43
CA LEU A 186 -2.54 -7.25 -10.79
C LEU A 186 -4.00 -6.77 -10.80
N ALA A 187 -4.26 -5.49 -10.51
CA ALA A 187 -5.60 -4.89 -10.60
C ALA A 187 -6.18 -4.99 -12.01
N SER A 188 -5.40 -4.62 -13.03
CA SER A 188 -5.84 -4.67 -14.43
C SER A 188 -6.13 -6.11 -14.89
N ALA A 189 -5.33 -7.08 -14.46
CA ALA A 189 -5.56 -8.48 -14.80
C ALA A 189 -6.75 -9.08 -14.03
N ALA A 190 -6.93 -8.71 -12.75
CA ALA A 190 -8.08 -9.10 -11.93
C ALA A 190 -9.39 -8.64 -12.58
N GLU A 191 -9.45 -7.39 -13.04
CA GLU A 191 -10.62 -6.85 -13.73
C GLU A 191 -10.93 -7.62 -15.02
N THR A 192 -9.90 -8.06 -15.74
CA THR A 192 -10.04 -8.86 -16.98
C THR A 192 -10.68 -10.23 -16.72
N VAL A 193 -10.47 -10.81 -15.54
CA VAL A 193 -11.09 -12.09 -15.12
C VAL A 193 -12.38 -11.89 -14.30
N GLY A 194 -12.87 -10.65 -14.20
CA GLY A 194 -14.14 -10.32 -13.54
C GLY A 194 -14.05 -10.21 -12.02
N ILE A 195 -12.85 -10.02 -11.46
CA ILE A 195 -12.68 -9.76 -10.03
C ILE A 195 -12.52 -8.24 -9.84
N PRO A 196 -13.52 -7.55 -9.27
CA PRO A 196 -13.44 -6.11 -9.02
C PRO A 196 -12.36 -5.80 -7.98
N SER A 197 -11.82 -4.59 -8.05
CA SER A 197 -10.81 -4.14 -7.09
C SER A 197 -10.92 -2.67 -6.72
N LEU A 198 -10.33 -2.33 -5.57
CA LEU A 198 -10.10 -0.95 -5.15
C LEU A 198 -8.66 -0.78 -4.66
N SER A 199 -8.15 0.45 -4.73
CA SER A 199 -6.83 0.82 -4.22
C SER A 199 -6.95 1.85 -3.11
N ILE A 200 -6.18 1.68 -2.03
CA ILE A 200 -6.01 2.62 -0.92
C ILE A 200 -4.54 3.04 -0.88
N TRP A 201 -4.27 4.33 -1.01
CA TRP A 201 -2.91 4.89 -1.05
C TRP A 201 -2.69 5.90 0.07
N ALA A 202 -1.64 5.70 0.87
CA ALA A 202 -1.19 6.66 1.87
C ALA A 202 -0.11 7.61 1.33
N SER A 203 -0.21 8.89 1.69
CA SER A 203 0.82 9.89 1.39
C SER A 203 1.78 10.05 2.55
N VAL A 204 3.01 9.56 2.38
CA VAL A 204 4.08 9.61 3.37
C VAL A 204 4.97 10.83 3.11
N PRO A 205 5.29 11.66 4.12
CA PRO A 205 6.21 12.79 3.95
C PRO A 205 7.56 12.35 3.38
N HIS A 206 7.98 12.92 2.25
CA HIS A 206 9.20 12.49 1.54
C HIS A 206 10.51 12.70 2.33
N TYR A 207 10.53 13.65 3.26
CA TYR A 207 11.67 13.91 4.14
C TYR A 207 11.76 12.93 5.31
N VAL A 208 10.75 12.07 5.49
CA VAL A 208 10.76 11.01 6.49
C VAL A 208 10.90 9.67 5.80
N HIS A 209 12.15 9.28 5.56
CA HIS A 209 12.48 8.05 4.81
C HIS A 209 12.83 6.85 5.71
N ASN A 210 12.83 7.03 7.04
CA ASN A 210 13.10 5.92 7.95
C ASN A 210 11.86 5.03 8.01
N ALA A 211 11.98 3.82 7.46
CA ALA A 211 11.01 2.76 7.65
C ALA A 211 11.20 2.08 9.01
N PRO A 212 10.12 1.61 9.65
CA PRO A 212 8.71 1.74 9.24
C PRO A 212 8.12 3.13 9.58
N SER A 213 6.98 3.48 8.97
CA SER A 213 6.13 4.64 9.33
C SER A 213 4.83 4.17 10.01
N PRO A 214 4.80 4.10 11.35
CA PRO A 214 3.62 3.65 12.09
C PRO A 214 2.39 4.54 11.85
N LYS A 215 2.59 5.86 11.69
CA LYS A 215 1.51 6.81 11.43
C LYS A 215 0.83 6.55 10.08
N ALA A 216 1.59 6.21 9.04
CA ALA A 216 1.03 5.86 7.74
C ALA A 216 0.33 4.49 7.76
N MET A 217 0.91 3.52 8.46
CA MET A 217 0.30 2.21 8.68
C MET A 217 -1.05 2.32 9.40
N LEU A 218 -1.11 3.10 10.48
CA LEU A 218 -2.32 3.36 11.24
C LEU A 218 -3.42 3.94 10.34
N ALA A 219 -3.09 4.93 9.52
CA ALA A 219 -4.04 5.55 8.60
C ALA A 219 -4.56 4.57 7.52
N LEU A 220 -3.72 3.64 7.04
CA LEU A 220 -4.13 2.58 6.12
C LEU A 220 -5.08 1.58 6.80
N ILE A 221 -4.78 1.17 8.04
CA ILE A 221 -5.63 0.27 8.82
C ILE A 221 -6.98 0.93 9.11
N ASP A 222 -7.00 2.19 9.54
CA ASP A 222 -8.24 2.92 9.81
C ASP A 222 -9.10 3.05 8.56
N LYS A 223 -8.50 3.34 7.39
CA LYS A 223 -9.27 3.42 6.14
C LYS A 223 -9.75 2.05 5.67
N LEU A 224 -8.92 1.02 5.81
CA LEU A 224 -9.31 -0.34 5.47
C LEU A 224 -10.51 -0.76 6.32
N GLU A 225 -10.45 -0.53 7.63
CA GLU A 225 -11.53 -0.82 8.57
C GLU A 225 -12.86 -0.18 8.16
N GLU A 226 -12.83 1.12 7.82
CA GLU A 226 -13.99 1.88 7.34
C GLU A 226 -14.61 1.25 6.08
N ILE A 227 -13.78 0.72 5.18
CA ILE A 227 -14.23 0.19 3.89
C ILE A 227 -14.74 -1.24 3.99
N ILE A 228 -14.05 -2.11 4.74
CA ILE A 228 -14.36 -3.55 4.72
C ILE A 228 -15.27 -4.02 5.88
N ASP A 229 -15.72 -3.08 6.72
CA ASP A 229 -16.65 -3.29 7.85
C ASP A 229 -16.18 -4.38 8.82
N VAL A 230 -14.93 -4.23 9.26
CA VAL A 230 -14.34 -5.04 10.33
C VAL A 230 -13.91 -4.13 11.48
N VAL A 231 -13.38 -4.71 12.55
CA VAL A 231 -12.71 -3.98 13.62
C VAL A 231 -11.35 -4.63 13.82
N ILE A 232 -10.27 -3.88 13.60
CA ILE A 232 -8.87 -4.32 13.66
C ILE A 232 -8.26 -3.76 14.95
N PRO A 233 -7.81 -4.60 15.90
CA PRO A 233 -7.06 -4.12 17.06
C PRO A 233 -5.83 -3.30 16.66
N ARG A 234 -5.64 -2.13 17.28
CA ARG A 234 -4.50 -1.25 16.98
C ARG A 234 -3.23 -1.65 17.74
N GLY A 235 -3.35 -2.41 18.82
CA GLY A 235 -2.22 -2.71 19.71
C GLY A 235 -1.50 -1.43 20.14
N ASP A 236 -0.17 -1.43 20.03
CA ASP A 236 0.69 -0.30 20.35
C ASP A 236 0.82 0.72 19.21
N LEU A 237 0.22 0.48 18.04
CA LEU A 237 0.42 1.28 16.82
C LEU A 237 0.05 2.76 16.99
N VAL A 238 -0.94 3.06 17.83
CA VAL A 238 -1.31 4.46 18.15
C VAL A 238 -0.21 5.17 18.93
N THR A 239 0.40 4.46 19.88
CA THR A 239 1.54 4.96 20.66
C THR A 239 2.75 5.11 19.74
N ASP A 240 3.06 4.10 18.94
CA ASP A 240 4.18 4.11 17.98
C ASP A 240 4.06 5.26 16.98
N ALA A 241 2.85 5.56 16.50
CA ALA A 241 2.59 6.69 15.61
C ALA A 241 2.85 8.04 16.30
N SER A 242 2.45 8.18 17.57
CA SER A 242 2.70 9.40 18.35
C SER A 242 4.18 9.59 18.68
N GLU A 243 4.90 8.52 19.01
CA GLU A 243 6.34 8.55 19.28
C GLU A 243 7.13 8.87 18.01
N TRP A 244 6.74 8.29 16.88
CA TRP A 244 7.31 8.58 15.57
C TRP A 244 7.15 10.06 15.20
N GLU A 245 5.96 10.63 15.38
CA GLU A 245 5.70 12.06 15.11
C GLU A 245 6.56 12.96 16.00
N THR A 246 6.58 12.69 17.31
CA THR A 246 7.42 13.44 18.26
C THR A 246 8.91 13.36 17.91
N GLY A 247 9.37 12.20 17.44
CA GLY A 247 10.74 12.00 16.99
C GLY A 247 11.10 12.87 15.78
N ILE A 248 10.19 13.02 14.82
CA ILE A 248 10.42 13.87 13.64
C ILE A 248 10.34 15.35 14.01
N ASP A 249 9.40 15.75 14.87
CA ASP A 249 9.32 17.11 15.38
C ASP A 249 10.64 17.54 16.03
N ALA A 250 11.25 16.67 16.83
CA ALA A 250 12.54 16.92 17.46
C ALA A 250 13.66 17.13 16.43
N LEU A 251 13.72 16.28 15.39
CA LEU A 251 14.71 16.41 14.31
C LEU A 251 14.49 17.68 13.47
N ALA A 252 13.24 17.99 13.14
CA ALA A 252 12.88 19.17 12.37
C ALA A 252 13.16 20.47 13.13
N ALA A 253 13.03 20.47 14.46
CA ALA A 253 13.32 21.64 15.29
C ALA A 253 14.81 22.02 15.33
N GLU A 254 15.71 21.09 14.99
CA GLU A 254 17.16 21.34 14.90
C GLU A 254 17.58 21.99 13.57
N ASP A 255 16.68 22.02 12.58
CA ASP A 255 16.94 22.53 11.22
C ASP A 255 15.90 23.59 10.83
N GLU A 256 16.30 24.87 10.87
CA GLU A 256 15.42 26.00 10.52
C GLU A 256 14.89 25.94 9.08
N GLU A 257 15.65 25.39 8.13
CA GLU A 257 15.20 25.25 6.75
C GLU A 257 14.12 24.16 6.64
N MET A 258 14.31 23.03 7.31
CA MET A 258 13.32 21.96 7.38
C MET A 258 12.04 22.44 8.07
N ALA A 259 12.15 23.14 9.21
CA ALA A 259 11.00 23.69 9.92
C ALA A 259 10.20 24.70 9.06
N ALA A 260 10.89 25.59 8.36
CA ALA A 260 10.25 26.54 7.43
C ALA A 260 9.56 25.83 6.26
N TYR A 261 10.17 24.77 5.73
CA TYR A 261 9.59 23.97 4.67
C TYR A 261 8.33 23.21 5.13
N ILE A 262 8.37 22.57 6.30
CA ILE A 262 7.21 21.91 6.90
C ILE A 262 6.07 22.92 7.10
N GLY A 263 6.35 24.12 7.60
CA GLY A 263 5.34 25.17 7.76
C GLY A 263 4.67 25.58 6.44
N GLN A 264 5.39 25.55 5.30
CA GLN A 264 4.80 25.76 3.98
C GLN A 264 3.86 24.61 3.59
N LEU A 265 4.26 23.36 3.85
CA LEU A 265 3.42 22.18 3.59
C LEU A 265 2.15 22.19 4.44
N GLU A 266 2.25 22.58 5.71
CA GLU A 266 1.11 22.78 6.61
C GLU A 266 0.16 23.83 6.08
N GLN A 267 0.65 25.00 5.68
CA GLN A 267 -0.19 26.07 5.13
C GLN A 267 -0.89 25.63 3.85
N ALA A 268 -0.18 24.95 2.94
CA ALA A 268 -0.77 24.40 1.73
C ALA A 268 -1.87 23.38 2.05
N ARG A 269 -1.62 22.50 3.04
CA ARG A 269 -2.58 21.47 3.47
C ARG A 269 -3.83 22.08 4.10
N ASP A 270 -3.66 22.99 5.05
CA ASP A 270 -4.75 23.64 5.77
C ASP A 270 -5.61 24.50 4.83
N THR A 271 -5.03 25.03 3.76
CA THR A 271 -5.77 25.74 2.71
C THR A 271 -6.70 24.81 1.93
N VAL A 272 -6.26 23.59 1.62
CA VAL A 272 -7.06 22.58 0.90
C VAL A 272 -8.17 22.02 1.77
N ASP A 273 -7.88 21.78 3.06
CA ASP A 273 -8.85 21.22 4.02
C ASP A 273 -9.83 22.28 4.57
N SER A 274 -9.65 23.56 4.23
CA SER A 274 -10.54 24.64 4.67
C SER A 274 -11.96 24.45 4.11
N PRO A 275 -13.03 24.64 4.92
CA PRO A 275 -14.42 24.60 4.47
C PRO A 275 -14.75 25.60 3.35
N GLU A 276 -13.91 26.64 3.20
CA GLU A 276 -14.04 27.70 2.20
C GLU A 276 -13.28 27.38 0.90
N ALA A 277 -12.53 26.28 0.85
CA ALA A 277 -11.84 25.82 -0.35
C ALA A 277 -12.86 25.39 -1.41
N SER A 278 -13.12 26.28 -2.37
CA SER A 278 -13.97 25.94 -3.52
C SER A 278 -13.37 24.74 -4.28
N GLY A 279 -14.20 23.85 -4.83
CA GLY A 279 -13.73 22.66 -5.57
C GLY A 279 -12.74 22.95 -6.71
N GLU A 280 -12.72 24.18 -7.24
CA GLU A 280 -11.74 24.64 -8.22
C GLU A 280 -10.32 24.86 -7.63
N ALA A 281 -10.20 25.24 -6.36
CA ALA A 281 -8.92 25.39 -5.66
C ALA A 281 -8.28 24.03 -5.35
N ILE A 282 -9.11 23.03 -5.02
CA ILE A 282 -8.69 21.64 -4.79
C ILE A 282 -8.17 21.02 -6.10
N ALA A 283 -8.87 21.25 -7.23
CA ALA A 283 -8.46 20.75 -8.54
C ALA A 283 -7.16 21.41 -9.07
N GLN A 284 -6.98 22.72 -8.87
CA GLN A 284 -5.80 23.44 -9.34
C GLN A 284 -4.50 23.05 -8.62
N GLU A 285 -4.52 22.85 -7.29
CA GLU A 285 -3.32 22.39 -6.57
C GLU A 285 -3.04 20.90 -6.83
N PHE A 286 -4.06 20.07 -7.04
CA PHE A 286 -3.88 18.66 -7.46
C PHE A 286 -3.21 18.56 -8.85
N GLU A 287 -3.64 19.36 -9.83
CA GLU A 287 -2.99 19.44 -11.15
C GLU A 287 -1.54 19.97 -11.08
N LYS A 288 -1.28 20.93 -10.18
CA LYS A 288 0.05 21.52 -9.97
C LYS A 288 1.01 20.53 -9.29
N TYR A 289 0.51 19.73 -8.35
CA TYR A 289 1.24 18.62 -7.73
C TYR A 289 1.65 17.56 -8.77
N LEU A 290 0.73 17.17 -9.66
CA LEU A 290 1.03 16.21 -10.74
C LEU A 290 2.02 16.76 -11.78
N ARG A 291 1.91 18.05 -12.15
CA ARG A 291 2.84 18.71 -13.10
C ARG A 291 4.27 18.78 -12.58
N LYS A 292 4.48 19.02 -11.29
CA LYS A 292 5.81 19.18 -10.70
C LYS A 292 6.65 17.90 -10.75
N ARG A 293 6.00 16.74 -10.81
CA ARG A 293 6.66 15.42 -10.98
C ARG A 293 7.03 15.10 -12.43
N GLY A 294 6.37 15.72 -13.41
CA GLY A 294 6.63 15.53 -14.84
C GLY A 294 7.88 16.26 -15.36
N ASP A 295 8.27 17.38 -14.75
CA ASP A 295 9.41 18.20 -15.19
C ASP A 295 10.75 17.84 -14.50
N GLY A 296 10.74 17.08 -13.40
CA GLY A 296 11.96 16.70 -12.67
C GLY A 296 12.84 15.63 -13.35
N GLY A 297 12.43 15.10 -14.51
CA GLY A 297 13.12 14.01 -15.23
C GLY A 297 14.00 14.43 -16.41
N ARG A 298 14.14 15.74 -16.69
CA ARG A 298 14.98 16.25 -17.77
C ARG A 298 15.88 17.38 -17.29
N ASP A 299 16.92 17.04 -16.54
CA ASP A 299 18.18 17.79 -16.55
C ASP A 299 19.26 16.94 -15.88
N GLY A 300 20.12 16.31 -16.68
CA GLY A 300 21.19 15.51 -16.12
C GLY A 300 22.00 14.60 -17.04
N TRP A 301 22.01 14.76 -18.37
CA TRP A 301 22.99 14.07 -19.23
C TRP A 301 23.44 14.96 -20.40
N ALA A 302 24.39 15.84 -20.15
CA ALA A 302 25.31 16.35 -21.16
C ALA A 302 26.62 15.56 -21.04
N ASP A 303 26.70 14.37 -21.64
CA ASP A 303 27.96 13.62 -21.78
C ASP A 303 28.78 14.25 -22.91
N GLY A 304 29.87 14.92 -22.51
CA GLY A 304 30.91 15.38 -23.40
C GLY A 304 31.69 14.20 -23.96
N ARG A 305 31.33 13.76 -25.17
CA ARG A 305 32.22 12.97 -26.03
C ARG A 305 32.51 13.72 -27.32
N GLN A 306 33.71 14.30 -27.38
CA GLN A 306 34.34 14.69 -28.64
C GLN A 306 34.52 13.44 -29.51
N GLY A 307 33.79 13.37 -30.63
CA GLY A 307 34.05 12.37 -31.67
C GLY A 307 35.36 12.70 -32.41
N PRO A 308 36.15 11.71 -32.83
CA PRO A 308 37.38 11.97 -33.57
C PRO A 308 37.08 12.40 -35.02
N GLU A 309 37.74 13.46 -35.48
CA GLU A 309 37.69 13.96 -36.85
C GLU A 309 38.21 12.92 -37.88
N PRO A 310 37.66 12.90 -39.10
CA PRO A 310 38.09 11.99 -40.15
C PRO A 310 39.40 12.47 -40.80
N ARG A 311 40.39 11.57 -40.89
CA ARG A 311 41.57 11.78 -41.74
C ARG A 311 41.28 11.32 -43.16
N GLN A 312 41.55 12.20 -44.14
CA GLN A 312 41.87 11.85 -45.52
C GLN A 312 42.83 12.90 -46.08
N PRO A 313 43.62 12.60 -47.12
CA PRO A 313 44.29 11.34 -47.47
C PRO A 313 45.78 11.32 -47.07
#